data_AF-A0A358PI97-F1
#
_entry.id   AF-A0A358PI97-F1
#
_cell.length_a   1.000
_cell.length_b   1.000
_cell.length_c   1.000
_cell.angle_alpha   90.00
_cell.angle_beta   90.00
_cell.angle_gamma   90.00
#
_symmetry.space_group_name_H-M   'P 1'
#
loop_
_entity.id
_entity.type
_entity.pdbx_description
1 polymer ?
#
loop_
_entity_poly.entity_id
_entity_poly.type
_entity_poly.pdbx_seq_one_letter_code
_entity_poly.pdbx_strand_id
1 'polypeptide(L)'
;MLSDGLKYQDSRMATCEEMKQDLAPFALHDAAAKSKGGPVLLRDGDTVYTDPSDSHSLIVGDTGSMKTLRFVLPLIYSCAAADESMVIVDPKGELARKSESFLSAKGYKTVIINMRDPQRSPDTWNPMGVIERAYKSGEEGQQKAVLQLNDMLNDIFFRRVDTKDPYWNESAGQLALGICLLLLALGEKLNMKNLLKWRYEKLADGTLDKCFRNLPTDGEIYQNLAGYLGMTAESTKSCIRSTFDQLVRVFKSAPALTEMLNDTSFDIERIGEAKAAVFVVIPDEKTTFHFLATLFISQCYTTLLETAERHGGSLPRR
;
A
#
# COMPACT_ATOMS: atom_id res chain seq x y z
N MET A 1 -20.01 -12.33 -45.26
CA MET A 1 -20.51 -12.56 -43.89
C MET A 1 -20.29 -14.01 -43.57
N LEU A 2 -19.58 -14.32 -42.49
CA LEU A 2 -19.47 -15.69 -41.99
C LEU A 2 -20.86 -16.17 -41.61
N SER A 3 -21.29 -17.30 -42.19
CA SER A 3 -22.57 -17.94 -41.93
C SER A 3 -22.35 -19.14 -41.00
N ASP A 4 -21.84 -18.87 -39.81
CA ASP A 4 -21.53 -19.86 -38.76
C ASP A 4 -22.57 -19.86 -37.62
N GLY A 5 -23.65 -19.10 -37.77
CA GLY A 5 -24.69 -18.97 -36.76
C GLY A 5 -24.34 -18.03 -35.60
N LEU A 6 -23.16 -17.41 -35.61
CA LEU A 6 -22.81 -16.38 -34.64
C LEU A 6 -23.43 -15.05 -35.07
N LYS A 7 -24.30 -14.49 -34.21
CA LYS A 7 -24.80 -13.12 -34.35
C LYS A 7 -23.72 -12.16 -33.88
N TYR A 8 -22.95 -11.62 -34.82
CA TYR A 8 -22.11 -10.47 -34.57
C TYR A 8 -22.99 -9.23 -34.45
N GLN A 9 -22.99 -8.59 -33.28
CA GLN A 9 -23.58 -7.27 -33.10
C GLN A 9 -22.47 -6.23 -33.11
N ASP A 10 -22.63 -5.19 -33.92
CA ASP A 10 -21.76 -4.02 -33.89
C ASP A 10 -21.95 -3.26 -32.57
N SER A 11 -20.91 -2.54 -32.14
CA SER A 11 -21.02 -1.63 -31.00
C SER A 11 -22.07 -0.55 -31.30
N ARG A 12 -23.03 -0.38 -30.38
CA ARG A 12 -24.07 0.65 -30.47
C ARG A 12 -24.29 1.32 -29.13
N MET A 13 -24.96 2.47 -29.14
CA MET A 13 -25.46 3.09 -27.92
C MET A 13 -26.54 2.21 -27.29
N ALA A 14 -26.45 2.02 -25.98
CA ALA A 14 -27.50 1.38 -25.19
C ALA A 14 -28.66 2.34 -24.95
N THR A 15 -29.88 1.81 -24.86
CA THR A 15 -31.04 2.55 -24.36
C THR A 15 -30.97 2.70 -22.83
N CYS A 16 -31.73 3.63 -22.26
CA CYS A 16 -31.80 3.77 -20.80
C CYS A 16 -32.31 2.51 -20.11
N GLU A 17 -33.24 1.76 -20.73
CA GLU A 17 -33.73 0.50 -20.15
C GLU A 17 -32.65 -0.58 -20.14
N GLU A 18 -31.90 -0.71 -21.24
CA GLU A 18 -30.77 -1.64 -21.33
C GLU A 18 -29.67 -1.30 -20.32
N MET A 19 -29.32 -0.01 -20.16
CA MET A 19 -28.35 0.38 -19.14
C MET A 19 -28.81 0.04 -17.72
N LYS A 20 -30.11 0.18 -17.42
CA LYS A 20 -30.64 -0.06 -16.07
C LYS A 20 -30.72 -1.55 -15.70
N GLN A 21 -30.76 -2.46 -16.67
CA GLN A 21 -30.92 -3.90 -16.42
C GLN A 21 -29.78 -4.48 -15.58
N ASP A 22 -28.56 -3.98 -15.77
CA ASP A 22 -27.35 -4.48 -15.10
C ASP A 22 -26.93 -3.64 -13.88
N LEU A 23 -27.72 -2.61 -13.52
CA LEU A 23 -27.41 -1.68 -12.44
C LEU A 23 -28.30 -1.89 -11.22
N ALA A 24 -27.75 -1.60 -10.05
CA ALA A 24 -28.50 -1.66 -8.80
C ALA A 24 -29.18 -0.32 -8.50
N PRO A 25 -30.53 -0.27 -8.40
CA PRO A 25 -31.23 0.95 -8.03
C PRO A 25 -31.15 1.20 -6.51
N PHE A 26 -31.02 2.46 -6.13
CA PHE A 26 -31.08 2.93 -4.74
C PHE A 26 -31.75 4.31 -4.67
N ALA A 27 -32.66 4.51 -3.70
CA ALA A 27 -33.37 5.77 -3.52
C ALA A 27 -32.54 6.76 -2.69
N LEU A 28 -32.28 7.96 -3.23
CA LEU A 28 -31.42 8.98 -2.61
C LEU A 28 -31.83 9.40 -1.19
N HIS A 29 -33.13 9.38 -0.92
CA HIS A 29 -33.72 9.88 0.32
C HIS A 29 -34.16 8.78 1.29
N ASP A 30 -34.01 7.51 0.90
CA ASP A 30 -34.33 6.39 1.77
C ASP A 30 -33.09 5.99 2.57
N ALA A 31 -32.99 6.52 3.80
CA ALA A 31 -31.90 6.21 4.71
C ALA A 31 -31.90 4.74 5.20
N ALA A 32 -33.02 4.02 5.04
CA ALA A 32 -33.17 2.62 5.47
C ALA A 32 -32.87 1.61 4.35
N ALA A 33 -32.94 2.03 3.08
CA ALA A 33 -32.56 1.18 1.96
C ALA A 33 -31.06 0.87 2.00
N LYS A 34 -30.71 -0.42 1.93
CA LYS A 34 -29.31 -0.85 1.81
C LYS A 34 -28.89 -0.72 0.35
N SER A 35 -28.00 0.22 0.04
CA SER A 35 -27.48 0.35 -1.32
C SER A 35 -26.51 -0.80 -1.64
N LYS A 36 -26.35 -1.08 -2.93
CA LYS A 36 -25.17 -1.80 -3.41
C LYS A 36 -24.15 -0.74 -3.85
N GLY A 37 -22.92 -0.85 -3.36
CA GLY A 37 -21.88 0.14 -3.64
C GLY A 37 -21.38 0.07 -5.08
N GLY A 38 -20.34 0.84 -5.37
CA GLY A 38 -19.74 0.93 -6.70
C GLY A 38 -20.11 2.19 -7.48
N PRO A 39 -19.59 2.33 -8.72
CA PRO A 39 -19.71 3.55 -9.51
C PRO A 39 -21.16 3.96 -9.75
N VAL A 40 -21.45 5.24 -9.51
CA VAL A 40 -22.75 5.84 -9.86
C VAL A 40 -22.75 6.19 -11.34
N LEU A 41 -23.57 5.49 -12.14
CA LEU A 41 -23.59 5.66 -13.61
C LEU A 41 -24.79 6.44 -14.12
N LEU A 42 -25.93 6.35 -13.43
CA LEU A 42 -27.18 6.99 -13.85
C LEU A 42 -27.96 7.50 -12.63
N ARG A 43 -28.69 8.60 -12.82
CA ARG A 43 -29.76 9.05 -11.93
C ARG A 43 -31.02 9.26 -12.75
N ASP A 44 -32.14 8.74 -12.27
CA ASP A 44 -33.48 8.95 -12.83
C ASP A 44 -34.45 9.35 -11.72
N GLY A 45 -34.86 10.62 -11.71
CA GLY A 45 -35.62 11.22 -10.60
C GLY A 45 -34.87 11.09 -9.26
N ASP A 46 -35.49 10.39 -8.32
CA ASP A 46 -34.95 10.12 -6.97
C ASP A 46 -34.19 8.79 -6.87
N THR A 47 -34.08 8.05 -7.98
CA THR A 47 -33.36 6.77 -8.04
C THR A 47 -31.99 6.96 -8.64
N VAL A 48 -30.97 6.43 -7.96
CA VAL A 48 -29.59 6.33 -8.42
C VAL A 48 -29.29 4.89 -8.79
N TYR A 49 -28.50 4.70 -9.83
CA TYR A 49 -28.11 3.38 -10.34
C TYR A 49 -26.60 3.23 -10.21
N THR A 50 -26.19 2.24 -9.43
CA THR A 50 -24.80 1.88 -9.21
C THR A 50 -24.43 0.63 -10.00
N ASP A 51 -23.17 0.52 -10.40
CA ASP A 51 -22.60 -0.74 -10.89
C ASP A 51 -21.97 -1.49 -9.71
N PRO A 52 -22.63 -2.54 -9.17
CA PRO A 52 -22.11 -3.30 -8.04
C PRO A 52 -21.18 -4.45 -8.48
N SER A 53 -20.86 -4.59 -9.77
CA SER A 53 -20.00 -5.67 -10.26
C SER A 53 -18.55 -5.49 -9.82
N ASP A 54 -17.75 -6.56 -9.86
CA ASP A 54 -16.30 -6.52 -9.57
C ASP A 54 -15.46 -5.98 -10.75
N SER A 55 -16.12 -5.32 -11.72
CA SER A 55 -15.46 -4.75 -12.89
C SER A 55 -14.60 -3.55 -12.52
N HIS A 56 -13.40 -3.48 -13.08
CA HIS A 56 -12.57 -2.29 -12.97
C HIS A 56 -13.04 -1.19 -13.92
N SER A 57 -13.09 0.04 -13.43
CA SER A 57 -13.53 1.21 -14.18
C SER A 57 -12.36 2.12 -14.57
N LEU A 58 -12.33 2.58 -15.83
CA LEU A 58 -11.42 3.62 -16.30
C LEU A 58 -12.21 4.89 -16.63
N ILE A 59 -11.82 6.01 -16.02
CA ILE A 59 -12.46 7.32 -16.26
C ILE A 59 -11.47 8.21 -17.00
N VAL A 60 -11.85 8.65 -18.20
CA VAL A 60 -11.05 9.57 -19.02
C VAL A 60 -11.74 10.92 -19.10
N GLY A 61 -11.00 12.00 -18.87
CA GLY A 61 -11.49 13.35 -19.07
C GLY A 61 -10.44 14.40 -18.71
N ASP A 62 -10.55 15.58 -19.32
CA ASP A 62 -9.58 16.66 -19.14
C ASP A 62 -9.60 17.28 -17.74
N THR A 63 -8.60 18.10 -17.43
CA THR A 63 -8.65 18.97 -16.24
C THR A 63 -9.88 19.88 -16.32
N GLY A 64 -10.63 20.02 -15.22
CA GLY A 64 -11.85 20.82 -15.19
C GLY A 64 -13.12 20.08 -15.64
N SER A 65 -13.04 18.84 -16.14
CA SER A 65 -14.21 18.01 -16.50
C SER A 65 -15.02 17.50 -15.31
N MET A 66 -14.70 17.97 -14.09
CA MET A 66 -15.38 17.62 -12.85
C MET A 66 -15.26 16.14 -12.43
N LYS A 67 -14.23 15.40 -12.86
CA LYS A 67 -14.00 13.98 -12.48
C LYS A 67 -14.19 13.73 -10.97
N THR A 68 -13.61 14.58 -10.13
CA THR A 68 -13.76 14.51 -8.66
C THR A 68 -15.22 14.62 -8.22
N LEU A 69 -15.96 15.60 -8.72
CA LEU A 69 -17.33 15.89 -8.29
C LEU A 69 -18.38 14.97 -8.91
N ARG A 70 -18.18 14.56 -10.18
CA ARG A 70 -19.15 13.79 -10.96
C ARG A 70 -18.96 12.28 -10.86
N PHE A 71 -17.78 11.81 -10.47
CA PHE A 71 -17.50 10.38 -10.39
C PHE A 71 -16.91 9.98 -9.03
N VAL A 72 -15.77 10.55 -8.64
CA VAL A 72 -15.00 10.05 -7.47
C VAL A 72 -15.76 10.23 -6.15
N LEU A 73 -16.29 11.42 -5.86
CA LEU A 73 -17.08 11.64 -4.65
C LEU A 73 -18.39 10.83 -4.64
N PRO A 74 -19.17 10.77 -5.74
CA PRO A 74 -20.32 9.85 -5.83
C PRO A 74 -19.95 8.39 -5.56
N LEU A 75 -18.82 7.90 -6.05
CA LEU A 75 -18.34 6.54 -5.77
C LEU A 75 -18.05 6.35 -4.27
N ILE A 76 -17.33 7.29 -3.64
CA ILE A 76 -17.06 7.25 -2.19
C ILE A 76 -18.38 7.17 -1.40
N TYR A 77 -19.34 8.02 -1.73
CA TYR A 77 -20.64 8.05 -1.03
C TYR A 77 -21.49 6.81 -1.29
N SER A 78 -21.42 6.26 -2.50
CA SER A 78 -22.09 5.01 -2.89
C SER A 78 -21.57 3.82 -2.09
N CYS A 79 -20.25 3.61 -2.07
CA CYS A 79 -19.59 2.58 -1.27
C CYS A 79 -19.88 2.76 0.23
N ALA A 80 -19.84 4.02 0.71
CA ALA A 80 -20.15 4.34 2.09
C ALA A 80 -21.61 4.03 2.50
N ALA A 81 -22.57 4.23 1.58
CA ALA A 81 -23.96 3.88 1.81
C ALA A 81 -24.20 2.36 1.84
N ALA A 82 -23.31 1.59 1.20
CA ALA A 82 -23.35 0.13 1.16
C ALA A 82 -22.56 -0.54 2.29
N ASP A 83 -21.97 0.25 3.21
CA ASP A 83 -21.09 -0.21 4.28
C ASP A 83 -19.81 -0.93 3.80
N GLU A 84 -19.36 -0.62 2.58
CA GLU A 84 -18.13 -1.13 1.96
C GLU A 84 -16.91 -0.37 2.48
N SER A 85 -15.78 -1.06 2.63
CA SER A 85 -14.50 -0.46 2.96
C SER A 85 -13.85 0.17 1.73
N MET A 86 -12.96 1.13 1.93
CA MET A 86 -12.36 1.88 0.82
C MET A 86 -10.91 2.26 1.09
N VAL A 87 -10.06 2.10 0.07
CA VAL A 87 -8.69 2.61 0.03
C VAL A 87 -8.61 3.61 -1.11
N ILE A 88 -8.31 4.86 -0.78
CA ILE A 88 -8.44 6.01 -1.69
C ILE A 88 -7.10 6.71 -1.79
N VAL A 89 -6.54 6.77 -3.00
CA VAL A 89 -5.41 7.65 -3.30
C VAL A 89 -5.95 9.06 -3.51
N ASP A 90 -5.50 10.02 -2.70
CA ASP A 90 -5.99 11.40 -2.69
C ASP A 90 -4.84 12.38 -2.93
N PRO A 91 -4.52 12.70 -4.21
CA PRO A 91 -3.33 13.48 -4.50
C PRO A 91 -3.33 14.90 -3.91
N LYS A 92 -4.50 15.45 -3.55
CA LYS A 92 -4.64 16.84 -3.07
C LYS A 92 -5.16 16.94 -1.65
N GLY A 93 -5.41 15.81 -1.00
CA GLY A 93 -6.11 15.75 0.28
C GLY A 93 -7.55 16.28 0.19
N GLU A 94 -8.12 16.42 -1.02
CA GLU A 94 -9.44 17.03 -1.18
C GLU A 94 -10.56 16.03 -0.98
N LEU A 95 -10.32 14.75 -1.29
CA LEU A 95 -11.30 13.68 -1.11
C LEU A 95 -11.54 13.46 0.38
N ALA A 96 -10.46 13.34 1.17
CA ALA A 96 -10.53 13.22 2.62
C ALA A 96 -11.29 14.41 3.23
N ARG A 97 -10.86 15.65 2.95
CA ARG A 97 -11.50 16.86 3.48
C ARG A 97 -12.99 17.00 3.11
N LYS A 98 -13.39 16.55 1.91
CA LYS A 98 -14.78 16.68 1.45
C LYS A 98 -15.69 15.57 1.97
N SER A 99 -15.16 14.38 2.26
CA SER A 99 -15.94 13.19 2.60
C SER A 99 -15.89 12.80 4.07
N GLU A 100 -14.92 13.28 4.85
CA GLU A 100 -14.70 12.89 6.25
C GLU A 100 -15.96 13.05 7.13
N SER A 101 -16.63 14.21 7.07
CA SER A 101 -17.85 14.45 7.86
C SER A 101 -18.97 13.46 7.55
N PHE A 102 -19.12 13.11 6.27
CA PHE A 102 -20.13 12.14 5.83
C PHE A 102 -19.78 10.71 6.28
N LEU A 103 -18.52 10.30 6.08
CA LEU A 103 -18.02 8.99 6.47
C LEU A 103 -18.14 8.79 7.99
N SER A 104 -17.74 9.80 8.77
CA SER A 104 -17.88 9.80 10.23
C SER A 104 -19.34 9.65 10.66
N ALA A 105 -20.27 10.38 10.04
CA ALA A 105 -21.70 10.25 10.31
C ALA A 105 -22.27 8.85 9.96
N LYS A 106 -21.65 8.13 9.02
CA LYS A 106 -21.98 6.74 8.66
C LYS A 106 -21.27 5.68 9.51
N GLY A 107 -20.46 6.10 10.48
CA GLY A 107 -19.74 5.22 11.41
C GLY A 107 -18.47 4.61 10.83
N TYR A 108 -17.88 5.24 9.81
CA TYR A 108 -16.60 4.81 9.26
C TYR A 108 -15.44 5.21 10.16
N LYS A 109 -14.47 4.29 10.33
CA LYS A 109 -13.13 4.67 10.79
C LYS A 109 -12.36 5.25 9.61
N THR A 110 -12.15 6.55 9.63
CA THR A 110 -11.30 7.24 8.65
C THR A 110 -9.84 7.18 9.10
N VAL A 111 -8.94 6.84 8.18
CA VAL A 111 -7.48 6.83 8.38
C VAL A 111 -6.87 7.72 7.30
N ILE A 112 -5.94 8.60 7.66
CA ILE A 112 -5.29 9.51 6.70
C ILE A 112 -3.77 9.41 6.82
N ILE A 113 -3.14 8.81 5.81
CA ILE A 113 -1.67 8.76 5.67
C ILE A 113 -1.24 9.94 4.79
N ASN A 114 -0.72 10.99 5.40
CA ASN A 114 -0.39 12.23 4.72
C ASN A 114 1.07 12.32 4.29
N MET A 115 1.40 11.73 3.14
CA MET A 115 2.75 11.81 2.56
C MET A 115 3.03 13.18 1.91
N ARG A 116 1.99 13.97 1.60
CA ARG A 116 2.15 15.36 1.11
C ARG A 116 2.67 16.30 2.20
N ASP A 117 2.19 16.15 3.42
CA ASP A 117 2.67 16.86 4.61
C ASP A 117 2.82 15.89 5.79
N PRO A 118 3.92 15.11 5.84
CA PRO A 118 4.12 14.08 6.86
C PRO A 118 4.10 14.60 8.30
N GLN A 119 4.46 15.87 8.52
CA GLN A 119 4.43 16.51 9.84
C GLN A 119 3.00 16.68 10.38
N ARG A 120 2.01 16.69 9.48
CA ARG A 120 0.59 16.86 9.79
C ARG A 120 -0.22 15.61 9.48
N SER A 121 0.42 14.47 9.30
CA SER A 121 -0.29 13.20 9.17
C SER A 121 -0.94 12.86 10.51
N PRO A 122 -2.27 12.69 10.58
CA PRO A 122 -2.94 12.28 11.81
C PRO A 122 -2.68 10.81 12.15
N ASP A 123 -2.43 9.99 11.12
CA ASP A 123 -2.14 8.57 11.24
C ASP A 123 -0.71 8.23 10.82
N THR A 124 -0.24 7.11 11.35
CA THR A 124 1.09 6.54 11.08
C THR A 124 0.93 5.18 10.41
N TRP A 125 1.89 4.82 9.55
CA TRP A 125 1.92 3.52 8.88
C TRP A 125 3.37 3.02 8.76
N ASN A 126 3.70 1.93 9.45
CA ASN A 126 4.98 1.26 9.28
C ASN A 126 4.86 0.22 8.16
N PRO A 127 5.55 0.42 7.01
CA PRO A 127 5.51 -0.56 5.92
C PRO A 127 6.06 -1.92 6.34
N MET A 128 6.94 -1.97 7.34
CA MET A 128 7.49 -3.24 7.84
C MET A 128 6.67 -3.85 8.98
N GLY A 129 5.59 -3.20 9.41
CA GLY A 129 4.80 -3.62 10.58
C GLY A 129 4.04 -4.93 10.36
N VAL A 130 3.46 -5.13 9.17
CA VAL A 130 2.77 -6.38 8.82
C VAL A 130 3.76 -7.56 8.78
N ILE A 131 4.95 -7.32 8.23
CA ILE A 131 6.05 -8.29 8.18
C ILE A 131 6.48 -8.68 9.59
N GLU A 132 6.65 -7.70 10.49
CA GLU A 132 7.02 -7.96 11.88
C GLU A 132 5.96 -8.83 12.60
N ARG A 133 4.67 -8.57 12.36
CA ARG A 133 3.58 -9.37 12.93
C ARG A 133 3.59 -10.80 12.40
N ALA A 134 3.78 -10.98 11.09
CA ALA A 134 3.90 -12.30 10.48
C ALA A 134 5.11 -13.08 11.02
N TYR A 135 6.26 -12.43 11.20
CA TYR A 135 7.44 -13.07 11.77
C TYR A 135 7.20 -13.61 13.20
N LYS A 136 6.33 -12.94 13.97
CA LYS A 136 5.96 -13.32 15.34
C LYS A 136 4.90 -14.43 15.40
N SER A 137 4.30 -14.85 14.27
CA SER A 137 3.17 -15.79 14.25
C SER A 137 3.57 -17.27 14.13
N GLY A 138 4.85 -17.61 14.32
CA GLY A 138 5.36 -18.99 14.22
C GLY A 138 6.21 -19.23 12.96
N GLU A 139 6.64 -20.47 12.76
CA GLU A 139 7.64 -20.84 11.73
C GLU A 139 7.17 -20.54 10.29
N GLU A 140 5.93 -20.88 9.95
CA GLU A 140 5.33 -20.55 8.65
C GLU A 140 5.26 -19.03 8.44
N GLY A 141 4.90 -18.29 9.49
CA GLY A 141 4.87 -16.83 9.50
C GLY A 141 6.25 -16.20 9.30
N GLN A 142 7.30 -16.81 9.85
CA GLN A 142 8.68 -16.37 9.64
C GLN A 142 9.09 -16.50 8.18
N GLN A 143 8.84 -17.65 7.55
CA GLN A 143 9.17 -17.86 6.13
C GLN A 143 8.45 -16.85 5.23
N LYS A 144 7.15 -16.61 5.49
CA LYS A 144 6.36 -15.60 4.78
C LYS A 144 6.90 -14.19 5.00
N ALA A 145 7.25 -13.83 6.24
CA ALA A 145 7.80 -12.52 6.58
C ALA A 145 9.13 -12.25 5.87
N VAL A 146 10.02 -13.25 5.80
CA VAL A 146 11.29 -13.15 5.07
C VAL A 146 11.06 -12.84 3.58
N LEU A 147 10.15 -13.58 2.93
CA LEU A 147 9.80 -13.36 1.52
C LEU A 147 9.22 -11.95 1.30
N GLN A 148 8.23 -11.54 2.12
CA GLN A 148 7.62 -10.21 2.03
C GLN A 148 8.63 -9.08 2.28
N LEU A 149 9.57 -9.27 3.21
CA LEU A 149 10.64 -8.33 3.50
C LEU A 149 11.60 -8.20 2.32
N ASN A 150 11.98 -9.33 1.71
CA ASN A 150 12.82 -9.33 0.52
C ASN A 150 12.15 -8.60 -0.65
N ASP A 151 10.88 -8.89 -0.94
CA ASP A 151 10.14 -8.22 -2.02
C ASP A 151 10.05 -6.70 -1.80
N MET A 152 9.70 -6.27 -0.59
CA MET A 152 9.64 -4.86 -0.24
C MET A 152 11.01 -4.18 -0.33
N LEU A 153 12.10 -4.83 0.09
CA LEU A 153 13.45 -4.27 -0.03
C LEU A 153 13.92 -4.25 -1.48
N ASN A 154 13.55 -5.22 -2.30
CA ASN A 154 13.80 -5.19 -3.75
C ASN A 154 13.08 -4.00 -4.41
N ASP A 155 11.86 -3.67 -3.99
CA ASP A 155 11.18 -2.47 -4.45
C ASP A 155 11.93 -1.19 -4.04
N ILE A 156 12.44 -1.14 -2.81
CA ILE A 156 13.14 0.03 -2.25
C ILE A 156 14.54 0.23 -2.87
N PHE A 157 15.31 -0.84 -3.05
CA PHE A 157 16.72 -0.79 -3.44
C PHE A 157 16.95 -1.02 -4.93
N PHE A 158 16.02 -1.69 -5.63
CA PHE A 158 16.21 -2.08 -7.03
C PHE A 158 15.25 -1.35 -7.98
N ARG A 159 13.94 -1.56 -7.84
CA ARG A 159 12.94 -1.11 -8.84
C ARG A 159 12.77 0.41 -8.95
N ARG A 160 13.32 1.17 -8.01
CA ARG A 160 13.22 2.65 -7.98
C ARG A 160 14.22 3.38 -8.85
N VAL A 161 15.34 2.73 -9.19
CA VAL A 161 16.46 3.40 -9.84
C VAL A 161 16.96 2.51 -10.97
N ASP A 162 16.79 2.96 -12.21
CA ASP A 162 17.44 2.35 -13.35
C ASP A 162 18.96 2.50 -13.19
N THR A 163 19.66 1.37 -13.14
CA THR A 163 21.12 1.33 -13.06
C THR A 163 21.68 0.42 -14.14
N LYS A 164 22.82 0.83 -14.72
CA LYS A 164 23.59 -0.01 -15.65
C LYS A 164 24.45 -1.05 -14.92
N ASP A 165 24.65 -0.87 -13.62
CA ASP A 165 25.45 -1.75 -12.77
C ASP A 165 24.60 -2.17 -11.56
N PRO A 166 23.82 -3.27 -11.68
CA PRO A 166 22.89 -3.74 -10.65
C PRO A 166 23.57 -4.21 -9.37
N TYR A 167 24.84 -4.64 -9.47
CA TYR A 167 25.60 -5.24 -8.37
C TYR A 167 25.60 -4.38 -7.10
N TRP A 168 25.74 -3.06 -7.26
CA TRP A 168 25.78 -2.14 -6.10
C TRP A 168 24.43 -2.04 -5.39
N ASN A 169 23.33 -2.04 -6.16
CA ASN A 169 21.98 -2.00 -5.62
C ASN A 169 21.64 -3.33 -4.94
N GLU A 170 22.00 -4.46 -5.56
CA GLU A 170 21.84 -5.80 -5.00
C GLU A 170 22.61 -5.94 -3.68
N SER A 171 23.89 -5.55 -3.66
CA SER A 171 24.73 -5.63 -2.46
C SER A 171 24.20 -4.73 -1.33
N ALA A 172 23.68 -3.53 -1.67
CA ALA A 172 23.07 -2.64 -0.69
C ALA A 172 21.74 -3.21 -0.16
N GLY A 173 20.92 -3.80 -1.03
CA GLY A 173 19.67 -4.47 -0.68
C GLY A 173 19.88 -5.70 0.21
N GLN A 174 20.88 -6.55 -0.11
CA GLN A 174 21.28 -7.69 0.73
C GLN A 174 21.75 -7.26 2.12
N LEU A 175 22.57 -6.21 2.20
CA LEU A 175 22.96 -5.62 3.49
C LEU A 175 21.72 -5.12 4.26
N ALA A 176 20.77 -4.48 3.60
CA ALA A 176 19.52 -4.03 4.23
C ALA A 176 18.68 -5.21 4.74
N LEU A 177 18.55 -6.26 3.95
CA LEU A 177 17.82 -7.47 4.31
C LEU A 177 18.46 -8.16 5.51
N GLY A 178 19.78 -8.34 5.49
CA GLY A 178 20.53 -8.91 6.62
C GLY A 178 20.37 -8.10 7.91
N ILE A 179 20.40 -6.76 7.84
CA ILE A 179 20.14 -5.90 9.00
C ILE A 179 18.70 -6.06 9.49
N CYS A 180 17.70 -6.06 8.60
CA CYS A 180 16.30 -6.21 8.96
C CYS A 180 16.00 -7.58 9.61
N LEU A 181 16.57 -8.66 9.08
CA LEU A 181 16.45 -10.00 9.69
C LEU A 181 17.14 -10.07 11.05
N LEU A 182 18.29 -9.39 11.20
CA LEU A 182 18.96 -9.28 12.49
C LEU A 182 18.10 -8.52 13.52
N LEU A 183 17.44 -7.43 13.12
CA LEU A 183 16.50 -6.70 13.99
C LEU A 183 15.41 -7.64 14.53
N LEU A 184 14.80 -8.42 13.65
CA LEU A 184 13.78 -9.40 14.01
C LEU A 184 14.31 -10.45 15.00
N ALA A 185 15.49 -11.01 14.73
CA ALA A 185 16.13 -12.01 15.61
C ALA A 185 16.50 -11.45 17.00
N LEU A 186 16.85 -10.16 17.07
CA LEU A 186 17.15 -9.46 18.33
C LEU A 186 15.89 -8.99 19.07
N GLY A 187 14.70 -9.14 18.47
CA GLY A 187 13.46 -8.58 19.01
C GLY A 187 13.42 -7.05 18.98
N GLU A 188 14.30 -6.41 18.21
CA GLU A 188 14.22 -4.99 17.94
C GLU A 188 13.10 -4.71 16.93
N LYS A 189 12.46 -3.56 17.08
CA LYS A 189 11.34 -3.19 16.22
C LYS A 189 11.77 -3.09 14.76
N LEU A 190 11.07 -3.77 13.86
CA LEU A 190 11.34 -3.71 12.43
C LEU A 190 10.68 -2.47 11.81
N ASN A 191 11.49 -1.46 11.49
CA ASN A 191 11.06 -0.28 10.75
C ASN A 191 12.24 0.44 10.08
N MET A 192 11.93 1.42 9.24
CA MET A 192 12.96 2.18 8.52
C MET A 192 13.90 2.94 9.47
N LYS A 193 13.39 3.47 10.59
CA LYS A 193 14.19 4.20 11.58
C LYS A 193 15.31 3.33 12.17
N ASN A 194 14.98 2.10 12.56
CA ASN A 194 15.95 1.15 13.11
C ASN A 194 16.90 0.60 12.03
N LEU A 195 16.44 0.36 10.80
CA LEU A 195 17.33 0.03 9.69
C LEU A 195 18.40 1.12 9.48
N LEU A 196 18.00 2.39 9.46
CA LEU A 196 18.94 3.51 9.32
C LEU A 196 19.87 3.63 10.54
N LYS A 197 19.35 3.48 11.75
CA LYS A 197 20.15 3.47 12.98
C LYS A 197 21.23 2.39 12.92
N TRP A 198 20.87 1.19 12.49
CA TRP A 198 21.82 0.08 12.37
C TRP A 198 22.86 0.32 11.27
N ARG A 199 22.43 0.86 10.13
CA ARG A 199 23.32 1.21 9.03
C ARG A 199 24.33 2.32 9.38
N TYR A 200 23.92 3.35 10.12
CA TYR A 200 24.77 4.53 10.39
C TYR A 200 25.52 4.46 11.72
N GLU A 201 24.87 3.99 12.77
CA GLU A 201 25.43 3.99 14.13
C GLU A 201 26.02 2.62 14.48
N LYS A 202 25.22 1.54 14.35
CA LYS A 202 25.64 0.19 14.79
C LYS A 202 26.70 -0.45 13.91
N LEU A 203 26.76 -0.07 12.64
CA LEU A 203 27.87 -0.45 11.78
C LEU A 203 29.15 0.34 12.15
N ALA A 204 29.04 1.63 12.46
CA ALA A 204 30.20 2.47 12.76
C ALA A 204 30.82 2.17 14.14
N ASP A 205 29.98 1.85 15.14
CA ASP A 205 30.43 1.50 16.49
C ASP A 205 30.87 0.02 16.63
N GLY A 206 30.79 -0.76 15.54
CA GLY A 206 31.18 -2.17 15.47
C GLY A 206 30.20 -3.13 16.15
N THR A 207 29.02 -2.68 16.57
CA THR A 207 27.96 -3.56 17.11
C THR A 207 27.50 -4.56 16.06
N LEU A 208 27.29 -4.12 14.82
CA LEU A 208 26.85 -5.00 13.72
C LEU A 208 27.90 -6.09 13.41
N ASP A 209 29.19 -5.74 13.39
CA ASP A 209 30.29 -6.70 13.23
C ASP A 209 30.34 -7.73 14.37
N LYS A 210 30.12 -7.29 15.62
CA LYS A 210 30.06 -8.19 16.78
C LYS A 210 28.89 -9.17 16.68
N CYS A 211 27.71 -8.70 16.29
CA CYS A 211 26.55 -9.56 16.06
C CYS A 211 26.86 -10.57 14.95
N PHE A 212 27.39 -10.11 13.81
CA PHE A 212 27.71 -10.95 12.66
C PHE A 212 28.64 -12.12 12.99
N ARG A 213 29.68 -11.89 13.79
CA ARG A 213 30.64 -12.95 14.19
C ARG A 213 30.03 -14.04 15.09
N ASN A 214 28.91 -13.74 15.75
CA ASN A 214 28.22 -14.68 16.64
C ASN A 214 27.04 -15.39 15.94
N LEU A 215 26.75 -15.05 14.68
CA LEU A 215 25.69 -15.72 13.92
C LEU A 215 26.16 -17.09 13.40
N PRO A 216 25.25 -18.08 13.31
CA PRO A 216 25.55 -19.35 12.66
C PRO A 216 25.82 -19.13 11.16
N THR A 217 26.91 -19.70 10.64
CA THR A 217 27.38 -19.43 9.27
C THR A 217 26.45 -19.97 8.19
N ASP A 218 25.66 -20.99 8.49
CA ASP A 218 24.62 -21.56 7.64
C ASP A 218 23.28 -20.80 7.74
N GLY A 219 23.15 -19.87 8.68
CA GLY A 219 21.94 -19.08 8.88
C GLY A 219 21.74 -17.98 7.83
N GLU A 220 20.49 -17.72 7.48
CA GLU A 220 20.11 -16.74 6.45
C GLU A 220 20.62 -15.31 6.76
N ILE A 221 20.59 -14.89 8.03
CA ILE A 221 21.08 -13.58 8.46
C ILE A 221 22.57 -13.45 8.16
N TYR A 222 23.36 -14.49 8.47
CA TYR A 222 24.79 -14.50 8.19
C TYR A 222 25.04 -14.41 6.69
N GLN A 223 24.34 -15.23 5.89
CA GLN A 223 24.53 -15.26 4.43
C GLN A 223 24.26 -13.90 3.77
N ASN A 224 23.19 -13.20 4.18
CA ASN A 224 22.86 -11.87 3.65
C ASN A 224 23.87 -10.79 4.09
N LEU A 225 24.43 -10.90 5.30
CA LEU A 225 25.43 -9.94 5.80
C LEU A 225 26.86 -10.23 5.30
N ALA A 226 27.17 -11.50 4.99
CA ALA A 226 28.53 -11.96 4.70
C ALA A 226 29.13 -11.30 3.45
N GLY A 227 28.31 -11.01 2.43
CA GLY A 227 28.76 -10.31 1.22
C GLY A 227 29.37 -8.94 1.50
N TYR A 228 28.90 -8.26 2.56
CA TYR A 228 29.43 -6.97 2.99
C TYR A 228 30.45 -7.10 4.13
N LEU A 229 30.08 -7.76 5.24
CA LEU A 229 30.88 -7.83 6.46
C LEU A 229 32.08 -8.78 6.36
N GLY A 230 31.96 -9.83 5.55
CA GLY A 230 33.04 -10.79 5.27
C GLY A 230 34.09 -10.28 4.27
N MET A 231 33.80 -9.18 3.58
CA MET A 231 34.69 -8.62 2.56
C MET A 231 35.87 -7.85 3.18
N THR A 232 37.05 -7.94 2.56
CA THR A 232 38.26 -7.22 2.97
C THR A 232 38.50 -5.92 2.18
N ALA A 233 37.92 -5.79 0.98
CA ALA A 233 38.08 -4.63 0.11
C ALA A 233 37.29 -3.41 0.63
N GLU A 234 37.98 -2.50 1.31
CA GLU A 234 37.37 -1.29 1.91
C GLU A 234 36.81 -0.30 0.86
N SER A 235 37.43 -0.21 -0.32
CA SER A 235 36.90 0.60 -1.43
C SER A 235 35.52 0.11 -1.87
N THR A 236 35.36 -1.20 -2.04
CA THR A 236 34.08 -1.84 -2.40
C THR A 236 33.03 -1.64 -1.30
N LYS A 237 33.41 -1.81 -0.01
CA LYS A 237 32.51 -1.50 1.11
C LYS A 237 32.06 -0.04 1.10
N SER A 238 32.95 0.89 0.76
CA SER A 238 32.62 2.30 0.64
C SER A 238 31.59 2.55 -0.46
N CYS A 239 31.73 1.89 -1.62
CA CYS A 239 30.76 1.99 -2.71
C CYS A 239 29.38 1.45 -2.31
N ILE A 240 29.32 0.24 -1.73
CA ILE A 240 28.04 -0.36 -1.26
C ILE A 240 27.35 0.56 -0.24
N ARG A 241 28.11 1.12 0.71
CA ARG A 241 27.61 2.08 1.70
C ARG A 241 27.03 3.34 1.05
N SER A 242 27.75 3.91 0.08
CA SER A 242 27.30 5.08 -0.65
C SER A 242 26.02 4.81 -1.44
N THR A 243 25.94 3.66 -2.10
CA THR A 243 24.74 3.24 -2.84
C THR A 243 23.55 3.04 -1.91
N PHE A 244 23.75 2.37 -0.77
CA PHE A 244 22.73 2.25 0.28
C PHE A 244 22.21 3.63 0.69
N ASP A 245 23.13 4.56 1.00
CA ASP A 245 22.80 5.90 1.48
C ASP A 245 22.02 6.73 0.44
N GLN A 246 22.34 6.53 -0.85
CA GLN A 246 21.61 7.15 -1.96
C GLN A 246 20.17 6.62 -2.06
N LEU A 247 19.98 5.30 -1.94
CA LEU A 247 18.67 4.65 -2.09
C LEU A 247 17.73 4.95 -0.91
N VAL A 248 18.27 5.08 0.30
CA VAL A 248 17.48 5.43 1.50
C VAL A 248 17.43 6.93 1.80
N ARG A 249 18.05 7.76 0.94
CA ARG A 249 18.21 9.22 1.16
C ARG A 249 16.92 9.92 1.57
N VAL A 250 15.80 9.54 0.95
CA VAL A 250 14.48 10.14 1.21
C VAL A 250 14.10 10.05 2.69
N PHE A 251 14.29 8.88 3.30
CA PHE A 251 13.97 8.63 4.71
C PHE A 251 14.90 9.40 5.65
N LYS A 252 16.18 9.53 5.27
CA LYS A 252 17.13 10.33 6.04
C LYS A 252 16.84 11.83 5.97
N SER A 253 16.50 12.33 4.78
CA SER A 253 16.30 13.77 4.53
C SER A 253 14.96 14.31 5.01
N ALA A 254 13.99 13.43 5.30
CA ALA A 254 12.65 13.80 5.76
C ALA A 254 12.34 13.13 7.11
N PRO A 255 12.82 13.68 8.25
CA PRO A 255 12.60 13.09 9.57
C PRO A 255 11.12 12.86 9.90
N ALA A 256 10.25 13.80 9.53
CA ALA A 256 8.81 13.67 9.74
C ALA A 256 8.18 12.51 8.95
N LEU A 257 8.69 12.23 7.75
CA LEU A 257 8.27 11.05 6.99
C LEU A 257 8.71 9.77 7.72
N THR A 258 9.96 9.71 8.15
CA THR A 258 10.47 8.53 8.87
C THR A 258 9.74 8.30 10.18
N GLU A 259 9.35 9.37 10.89
CA GLU A 259 8.54 9.25 12.11
C GLU A 259 7.12 8.77 11.80
N MET A 260 6.46 9.30 10.76
CA MET A 260 5.16 8.81 10.29
C MET A 260 5.21 7.33 9.87
N LEU A 261 6.37 6.86 9.39
CA LEU A 261 6.59 5.47 8.98
C LEU A 261 7.11 4.56 10.11
N ASN A 262 7.22 5.06 11.34
CA ASN A 262 7.84 4.33 12.45
C ASN A 262 6.89 3.30 13.08
N ASP A 263 5.59 3.64 13.14
CA ASP A 263 4.51 2.90 13.80
C ASP A 263 3.29 2.81 12.89
N THR A 264 2.34 1.94 13.23
CA THR A 264 1.02 1.90 12.56
C THR A 264 -0.06 2.23 13.58
N SER A 265 -0.84 3.29 13.35
CA SER A 265 -1.93 3.74 14.26
C SER A 265 -3.27 3.06 14.00
N PHE A 266 -3.37 2.26 12.95
CA PHE A 266 -4.58 1.57 12.54
C PHE A 266 -4.31 0.11 12.22
N ASP A 267 -5.38 -0.67 12.11
CA ASP A 267 -5.29 -2.07 11.76
C ASP A 267 -5.68 -2.23 10.29
N ILE A 268 -4.71 -2.65 9.48
CA ILE A 268 -4.89 -2.86 8.04
C ILE A 268 -5.81 -4.06 7.75
N GLU A 269 -5.90 -5.04 8.65
CA GLU A 269 -6.78 -6.22 8.47
C GLU A 269 -8.26 -5.85 8.61
N ARG A 270 -8.57 -4.72 9.27
CA ARG A 270 -9.94 -4.24 9.38
C ARG A 270 -10.50 -3.71 8.06
N ILE A 271 -9.64 -3.43 7.08
CA ILE A 271 -10.07 -3.15 5.71
C ILE A 271 -10.64 -4.46 5.15
N GLY A 272 -11.90 -4.44 4.72
CA GLY A 272 -12.63 -5.64 4.30
C GLY A 272 -13.40 -6.36 5.43
N GLU A 273 -13.23 -5.99 6.70
CA GLU A 273 -13.97 -6.58 7.84
C GLU A 273 -14.91 -5.56 8.52
N ALA A 274 -14.53 -4.29 8.54
CA ALA A 274 -15.27 -3.21 9.17
C ALA A 274 -15.40 -2.00 8.22
N LYS A 275 -16.32 -1.08 8.56
CA LYS A 275 -16.45 0.20 7.85
C LYS A 275 -15.18 1.04 8.03
N ALA A 276 -14.30 1.02 7.04
CA ALA A 276 -13.01 1.69 7.06
C ALA A 276 -12.81 2.48 5.76
N ALA A 277 -12.30 3.71 5.89
CA ALA A 277 -11.93 4.55 4.76
C ALA A 277 -10.50 5.04 4.94
N VAL A 278 -9.58 4.53 4.13
CA VAL A 278 -8.16 4.87 4.20
C VAL A 278 -7.80 5.81 3.06
N PHE A 279 -7.33 7.01 3.40
CA PHE A 279 -6.86 8.02 2.45
C PHE A 279 -5.34 8.06 2.43
N VAL A 280 -4.76 7.80 1.26
CA VAL A 280 -3.33 7.94 0.99
C VAL A 280 -3.12 9.28 0.29
N VAL A 281 -2.74 10.30 1.05
CA VAL A 281 -2.55 11.65 0.53
C VAL A 281 -1.12 11.81 0.04
N ILE A 282 -0.94 12.02 -1.26
CA ILE A 282 0.37 12.00 -1.92
C ILE A 282 0.55 13.20 -2.85
N PRO A 283 1.74 13.84 -2.96
CA PRO A 283 1.89 14.95 -3.88
C PRO A 283 1.74 14.51 -5.35
N ASP A 284 0.93 15.23 -6.13
CA ASP A 284 0.79 15.03 -7.59
C ASP A 284 1.93 15.70 -8.37
N GLU A 285 2.52 16.76 -7.81
CA GLU A 285 3.60 17.52 -8.44
C GLU A 285 4.99 16.83 -8.34
N LYS A 286 5.13 15.79 -7.50
CA LYS A 286 6.41 15.12 -7.23
C LYS A 286 6.23 13.61 -7.12
N THR A 287 7.15 12.87 -7.73
CA THR A 287 7.15 11.39 -7.74
C THR A 287 7.87 10.77 -6.54
N THR A 288 8.53 11.57 -5.70
CA THR A 288 9.44 11.12 -4.63
C THR A 288 8.81 10.09 -3.68
N PHE A 289 7.51 10.19 -3.39
CA PHE A 289 6.80 9.30 -2.48
C PHE A 289 5.88 8.28 -3.17
N HIS A 290 5.82 8.25 -4.51
CA HIS A 290 4.88 7.39 -5.26
C HIS A 290 5.06 5.91 -4.93
N PHE A 291 6.31 5.49 -4.75
CA PHE A 291 6.62 4.13 -4.31
C PHE A 291 6.00 3.73 -2.96
N LEU A 292 5.79 4.68 -2.02
CA LEU A 292 5.17 4.39 -0.73
C LEU A 292 3.68 4.14 -0.90
N ALA A 293 3.01 4.90 -1.79
CA ALA A 293 1.62 4.61 -2.13
C ALA A 293 1.51 3.25 -2.83
N THR A 294 2.40 2.93 -3.77
CA THR A 294 2.45 1.60 -4.39
C THR A 294 2.62 0.50 -3.35
N LEU A 295 3.59 0.65 -2.44
CA LEU A 295 3.84 -0.32 -1.37
C LEU A 295 2.63 -0.47 -0.45
N PHE A 296 1.98 0.64 -0.07
CA PHE A 296 0.75 0.61 0.73
C PHE A 296 -0.37 -0.15 0.03
N ILE A 297 -0.60 0.14 -1.25
CA ILE A 297 -1.64 -0.51 -2.06
C ILE A 297 -1.36 -2.02 -2.18
N SER A 298 -0.12 -2.42 -2.46
CA SER A 298 0.28 -3.84 -2.52
C SER A 298 0.04 -4.56 -1.19
N GLN A 299 0.29 -3.90 -0.07
CA GLN A 299 0.00 -4.45 1.27
C GLN A 299 -1.50 -4.59 1.52
N CYS A 300 -2.31 -3.61 1.12
CA CYS A 300 -3.76 -3.73 1.18
C CYS A 300 -4.24 -4.93 0.37
N TYR A 301 -3.78 -5.10 -0.88
CA TYR A 301 -4.14 -6.27 -1.70
C TYR A 301 -3.80 -7.60 -1.03
N THR A 302 -2.57 -7.72 -0.53
CA THR A 302 -2.10 -8.94 0.14
C THR A 302 -2.94 -9.24 1.38
N THR A 303 -3.20 -8.22 2.21
CA THR A 303 -4.02 -8.34 3.42
C THR A 303 -5.46 -8.73 3.09
N LEU A 304 -6.06 -8.14 2.05
CA LEU A 304 -7.43 -8.44 1.64
C LEU A 304 -7.56 -9.87 1.11
N LEU A 305 -6.58 -10.36 0.35
CA LEU A 305 -6.57 -11.76 -0.11
C LEU A 305 -6.51 -12.73 1.08
N GLU A 306 -5.64 -12.48 2.06
CA GLU A 306 -5.53 -13.29 3.27
C GLU A 306 -6.82 -13.26 4.10
N THR A 307 -7.45 -12.08 4.23
CA THR A 307 -8.75 -11.94 4.91
C THR A 307 -9.83 -12.70 4.16
N ALA A 308 -9.86 -12.67 2.83
CA ALA A 308 -10.83 -13.41 2.04
C ALA A 308 -10.64 -14.93 2.18
N GLU A 309 -9.40 -15.43 2.17
CA GLU A 309 -9.08 -16.84 2.39
C GLU A 309 -9.58 -17.32 3.77
N ARG A 310 -9.37 -16.53 4.83
CA ARG A 310 -9.91 -16.80 6.19
C ARG A 310 -11.44 -16.87 6.21
N HIS A 311 -12.12 -16.22 5.27
CA HIS A 311 -13.57 -16.13 5.17
C HIS A 311 -14.15 -16.92 3.99
N GLY A 312 -13.48 -17.99 3.55
CA GLY A 312 -14.01 -18.92 2.55
C GLY A 312 -13.96 -18.40 1.11
N GLY A 313 -13.01 -17.51 0.81
CA GLY A 313 -12.77 -16.96 -0.53
C GLY A 313 -13.51 -15.65 -0.83
N SER A 314 -14.08 -14.99 0.19
CA SER A 314 -14.77 -13.70 0.02
C SER A 314 -14.54 -12.78 1.22
N LEU A 315 -14.53 -11.48 1.01
CA LEU A 315 -14.43 -10.52 2.10
C LEU A 315 -15.77 -10.39 2.86
N PRO A 316 -15.76 -10.33 4.20
CA PRO A 316 -16.98 -10.06 4.99
C PRO A 316 -17.67 -8.74 4.62
N ARG A 317 -16.87 -7.75 4.24
CA ARG A 317 -17.29 -6.48 3.67
C ARG A 317 -16.45 -6.20 2.45
N ARG A 318 -17.11 -5.84 1.37
CA ARG A 318 -16.46 -5.45 0.12
C ARG A 318 -15.62 -4.19 0.31
#